data_AF-A0A426DDW6-F1
#
_entry.id   AF-A0A426DDW6-F1
#
_cell.length_a   1.000
_cell.length_b   1.000
_cell.length_c   1.000
_cell.angle_alpha   90.00
_cell.angle_beta   90.00
_cell.angle_gamma   90.00
#
_symmetry.space_group_name_H-M   'P 1'
#
loop_
_entity.id
_entity.type
_entity.pdbx_description
1 polymer ?
#
loop_
_entity_poly.entity_id
_entity_poly.type
_entity_poly.pdbx_seq_one_letter_code
_entity_poly.pdbx_strand_id
1 'polypeptide(L)'
;MEQFYNYQDMSPEQRESALGALSSIGFSPAYGGVKTMRRAMDKSAGEKMPQFYFVFRDKELIGYMFLIGDDKKFRAFPWISIDNLDELPMRIVEPLAAIAVKAWNDEGGCFISSDGSIIEKSLIARTYKHRLENYRRGIGKRDENECR
;
A
#
# COMPACT_ATOMS: atom_id res chain seq x y z
N MET A 1 -9.78 14.09 11.71
CA MET A 1 -8.93 13.06 12.37
C MET A 1 -8.53 12.02 11.34
N GLU A 2 -7.27 11.60 11.31
CA GLU A 2 -6.84 10.55 10.38
C GLU A 2 -7.00 9.16 10.96
N GLN A 3 -7.41 8.22 10.13
CA GLN A 3 -7.63 6.83 10.47
C GLN A 3 -7.10 5.97 9.33
N PHE A 4 -6.39 4.90 9.65
CA PHE A 4 -5.99 3.92 8.65
C PHE A 4 -6.46 2.54 9.06
N TYR A 5 -6.98 1.80 8.09
CA TYR A 5 -7.61 0.51 8.27
C TYR A 5 -6.99 -0.51 7.32
N ASN A 6 -6.78 -1.73 7.81
CA ASN A 6 -6.67 -2.86 6.89
C ASN A 6 -8.05 -3.11 6.27
N TYR A 7 -8.10 -3.47 4.99
CA TYR A 7 -9.33 -3.75 4.26
C TYR A 7 -10.27 -4.73 4.98
N GLN A 8 -9.70 -5.73 5.67
CA GLN A 8 -10.49 -6.72 6.39
C GLN A 8 -11.22 -6.14 7.61
N ASP A 9 -10.68 -5.07 8.20
CA ASP A 9 -11.26 -4.40 9.37
C ASP A 9 -12.29 -3.32 9.01
N MET A 10 -12.46 -3.04 7.71
CA MET A 10 -13.40 -2.03 7.21
C MET A 10 -14.82 -2.60 7.07
N SER A 11 -15.82 -1.77 7.36
CA SER A 11 -17.23 -2.06 7.04
C SER A 11 -17.45 -2.19 5.53
N PRO A 12 -18.53 -2.86 5.07
CA PRO A 12 -18.87 -2.92 3.65
C PRO A 12 -18.96 -1.54 2.98
N GLU A 13 -19.54 -0.56 3.65
CA GLU A 13 -19.68 0.81 3.16
C GLU A 13 -18.33 1.51 3.04
N GLN A 14 -17.44 1.32 4.03
CA GLN A 14 -16.07 1.84 3.96
C GLN A 14 -15.30 1.22 2.80
N ARG A 15 -15.42 -0.09 2.57
CA ARG A 15 -14.76 -0.79 1.45
C ARG A 15 -15.24 -0.25 0.10
N GLU A 16 -16.56 -0.06 -0.04
CA GLU A 16 -17.15 0.49 -1.26
C GLU A 16 -16.68 1.93 -1.52
N SER A 17 -16.76 2.79 -0.49
CA SER A 17 -16.30 4.17 -0.57
C SER A 17 -14.82 4.28 -0.94
N ALA A 18 -13.95 3.50 -0.28
CA ALA A 18 -12.52 3.50 -0.54
C ALA A 18 -12.19 3.07 -1.96
N LEU A 19 -12.76 1.94 -2.40
CA LEU A 19 -12.53 1.41 -3.73
C LEU A 19 -13.03 2.34 -4.83
N GLY A 20 -14.14 3.05 -4.60
CA GLY A 20 -14.66 4.08 -5.50
C GLY A 20 -13.80 5.34 -5.56
N ALA A 21 -13.12 5.68 -4.46
CA ALA A 21 -12.30 6.89 -4.34
C ALA A 21 -10.84 6.72 -4.78
N LEU A 22 -10.35 5.50 -5.03
CA LEU A 22 -8.95 5.26 -5.42
C LEU A 22 -8.49 6.08 -6.64
N SER A 23 -9.36 6.28 -7.62
CA SER A 23 -9.04 7.06 -8.82
C SER A 23 -8.87 8.56 -8.55
N SER A 24 -9.54 9.12 -7.53
CA SER A 24 -9.40 10.55 -7.18
C SER A 24 -8.04 10.86 -6.55
N ILE A 25 -7.35 9.84 -6.04
CA ILE A 25 -5.99 9.92 -5.51
C ILE A 25 -4.95 9.27 -6.44
N GLY A 26 -5.30 9.09 -7.73
CA GLY A 26 -4.36 8.71 -8.77
C GLY A 26 -4.09 7.22 -8.91
N PHE A 27 -4.81 6.35 -8.20
CA PHE A 27 -4.67 4.90 -8.36
C PHE A 27 -5.59 4.37 -9.46
N SER A 28 -5.04 3.57 -10.38
CA SER A 28 -5.81 2.84 -11.41
C SER A 28 -5.45 1.35 -11.43
N PRO A 29 -6.44 0.43 -11.52
CA PRO A 29 -6.18 -0.99 -11.65
C PRO A 29 -5.40 -1.31 -12.94
N ALA A 30 -4.44 -2.24 -12.87
CA ALA A 30 -3.67 -2.65 -14.05
C ALA A 30 -4.43 -3.61 -14.98
N TYR A 31 -5.34 -4.41 -14.41
CA TYR A 31 -6.13 -5.37 -15.16
C TYR A 31 -7.55 -5.51 -14.59
N GLY A 32 -8.51 -5.62 -15.51
CA GLY A 32 -9.93 -5.80 -15.18
C GLY A 32 -10.57 -4.51 -14.67
N GLY A 33 -10.46 -4.24 -13.36
CA GLY A 33 -11.06 -3.06 -12.72
C GLY A 33 -11.30 -3.23 -11.21
N VAL A 34 -12.02 -2.28 -10.60
CA VAL A 34 -12.32 -2.24 -9.15
C VAL A 34 -12.99 -3.53 -8.65
N LYS A 35 -13.91 -4.11 -9.43
CA LYS A 35 -14.57 -5.38 -9.07
C LYS A 35 -13.57 -6.55 -8.95
N THR A 36 -12.54 -6.57 -9.78
CA THR A 36 -11.50 -7.61 -9.74
C THR A 36 -10.59 -7.40 -8.52
N MET A 37 -10.21 -6.16 -8.24
CA MET A 37 -9.47 -5.84 -7.01
C MET A 37 -10.25 -6.23 -5.76
N ARG A 38 -11.54 -5.87 -5.68
CA ARG A 38 -12.41 -6.22 -4.54
C ARG A 38 -12.38 -7.72 -4.26
N ARG A 39 -12.60 -8.55 -5.29
CA ARG A 39 -12.54 -10.03 -5.16
C ARG A 39 -11.19 -10.56 -4.68
N ALA A 40 -10.10 -9.87 -5.00
CA ALA A 40 -8.77 -10.23 -4.51
C ALA A 40 -8.58 -9.81 -3.06
N MET A 41 -9.00 -8.59 -2.70
CA MET A 41 -8.94 -8.07 -1.34
C MET A 41 -9.85 -8.86 -0.38
N ASP A 42 -11.05 -9.27 -0.82
CA ASP A 42 -11.98 -10.09 -0.02
C ASP A 42 -11.39 -11.44 0.41
N LYS A 43 -10.39 -11.95 -0.31
CA LYS A 43 -9.69 -13.20 0.00
C LYS A 43 -8.46 -13.01 0.90
N SER A 44 -8.08 -11.78 1.23
CA SER A 44 -6.95 -11.54 2.13
C SER A 44 -7.29 -11.90 3.58
N ALA A 45 -6.26 -12.03 4.42
CA ALA A 45 -6.41 -12.46 5.80
C ALA A 45 -5.69 -11.49 6.76
N GLY A 46 -6.24 -10.29 6.92
CA GLY A 46 -5.78 -9.26 7.85
C GLY A 46 -4.31 -8.91 7.64
N GLU A 47 -3.48 -9.20 8.64
CA GLU A 47 -2.02 -8.95 8.62
C GLU A 47 -1.21 -10.05 7.91
N LYS A 48 -1.83 -10.95 7.14
CA LYS A 48 -1.12 -11.89 6.26
C LYS A 48 -1.07 -11.33 4.84
N MET A 49 0.05 -11.55 4.14
CA MET A 49 0.18 -11.14 2.73
C MET A 49 -0.86 -11.85 1.84
N PRO A 50 -1.51 -11.13 0.91
CA PRO A 50 -1.40 -9.69 0.68
C PRO A 50 -2.14 -8.85 1.75
N GLN A 51 -1.60 -7.68 2.08
CA GLN A 51 -2.21 -6.71 2.99
C GLN A 51 -2.63 -5.46 2.22
N PHE A 52 -3.78 -4.88 2.59
CA PHE A 52 -4.33 -3.70 1.92
C PHE A 52 -4.74 -2.66 2.96
N TYR A 53 -4.02 -1.54 3.03
CA TYR A 53 -4.32 -0.45 3.94
C TYR A 53 -4.90 0.73 3.20
N PHE A 54 -5.89 1.37 3.82
CA PHE A 54 -6.53 2.60 3.36
C PHE A 54 -6.44 3.64 4.46
N VAL A 55 -6.22 4.89 4.07
CA VAL A 55 -6.06 6.04 4.98
C VAL A 55 -7.15 7.05 4.68
N PHE A 56 -7.89 7.43 5.72
CA PHE A 56 -8.95 8.41 5.66
C PHE A 56 -8.62 9.63 6.50
N ARG A 57 -9.04 10.80 6.03
CA ARG A 57 -9.18 12.02 6.81
C ARG A 57 -10.62 12.48 6.70
N ASP A 58 -11.32 12.57 7.83
CA ASP A 58 -12.70 13.05 7.91
C ASP A 58 -13.66 12.33 6.91
N LYS A 59 -13.46 11.01 6.76
CA LYS A 59 -14.15 10.07 5.83
C LYS A 59 -13.73 10.14 4.37
N GLU A 60 -12.86 11.07 3.99
CA GLU A 60 -12.29 11.12 2.64
C GLU A 60 -11.06 10.24 2.56
N LEU A 61 -10.95 9.44 1.49
CA LEU A 61 -9.77 8.64 1.23
C LEU A 61 -8.62 9.56 0.79
N ILE A 62 -7.54 9.58 1.57
CA ILE A 62 -6.34 10.37 1.25
C ILE A 62 -5.16 9.50 0.84
N GLY A 63 -5.15 8.22 1.23
CA GLY A 63 -4.02 7.34 0.97
C GLY A 63 -4.28 5.86 1.02
N TYR A 64 -3.30 5.11 0.56
CA TYR A 64 -3.34 3.66 0.50
C TYR A 64 -1.92 3.06 0.56
N MET A 65 -1.84 1.81 1.00
CA MET A 65 -0.63 1.00 0.93
C MET A 65 -1.00 -0.46 0.72
N PHE A 66 -0.65 -1.01 -0.42
CA PHE A 66 -0.95 -2.38 -0.82
C PHE A 66 0.34 -3.19 -0.88
N LEU A 67 0.44 -4.20 -0.02
CA LEU A 67 1.59 -5.10 0.10
C LEU A 67 1.14 -6.46 -0.45
N ILE A 68 1.52 -6.78 -1.68
CA ILE A 68 0.85 -7.84 -2.45
C ILE A 68 1.66 -9.14 -2.48
N GLY A 69 2.98 -9.04 -2.66
CA GLY A 69 3.90 -10.20 -2.57
C GLY A 69 3.83 -11.21 -3.72
N ASP A 70 2.85 -11.13 -4.63
CA ASP A 70 2.69 -12.01 -5.80
C ASP A 70 1.89 -11.32 -6.92
N ASP A 71 2.58 -10.63 -7.83
CA ASP A 71 1.95 -9.90 -8.95
C ASP A 71 1.22 -10.84 -9.93
N LYS A 72 1.69 -12.08 -10.10
CA LYS A 72 1.07 -13.08 -10.97
C LYS A 72 -0.31 -13.50 -10.48
N LYS A 73 -0.50 -13.64 -9.17
CA LYS A 73 -1.82 -13.92 -8.56
C LYS A 73 -2.68 -12.67 -8.46
N PHE A 74 -2.08 -11.51 -8.29
CA PHE A 74 -2.76 -10.25 -8.04
C PHE A 74 -2.63 -9.25 -9.20
N ARG A 75 -2.84 -9.72 -10.44
CA ARG A 75 -2.67 -8.92 -11.68
C ARG A 75 -3.55 -7.66 -11.78
N ALA A 76 -4.60 -7.57 -10.98
CA ALA A 76 -5.44 -6.37 -10.91
C ALA A 76 -4.67 -5.17 -10.35
N PHE A 77 -3.60 -5.42 -9.61
CA PHE A 77 -2.72 -4.42 -9.05
C PHE A 77 -1.48 -4.24 -9.93
N PRO A 78 -0.99 -3.00 -10.07
CA PRO A 78 0.08 -2.71 -11.02
C PRO A 78 1.48 -3.20 -10.57
N TRP A 79 1.72 -3.42 -9.28
CA TRP A 79 3.05 -3.74 -8.73
C TRP A 79 2.93 -4.67 -7.51
N ILE A 80 4.02 -5.33 -7.11
CA ILE A 80 4.10 -6.19 -5.91
C ILE A 80 3.96 -5.42 -4.58
N SER A 81 4.19 -4.11 -4.60
CA SER A 81 4.00 -3.16 -3.51
C SER A 81 3.66 -1.81 -4.14
N ILE A 82 2.56 -1.17 -3.73
CA ILE A 82 2.18 0.15 -4.24
C ILE A 82 1.52 0.99 -3.14
N ASP A 83 1.91 2.26 -3.08
CA ASP A 83 1.44 3.23 -2.10
C ASP A 83 1.58 4.66 -2.63
N ASN A 84 0.95 5.61 -1.95
CA ASN A 84 1.13 7.05 -2.17
C ASN A 84 1.74 7.74 -0.93
N LEU A 85 2.71 7.10 -0.26
CA LEU A 85 3.27 7.65 1.00
C LEU A 85 3.94 9.02 0.82
N ASP A 86 4.45 9.32 -0.37
CA ASP A 86 4.99 10.63 -0.74
C ASP A 86 3.96 11.77 -0.62
N GLU A 87 2.66 11.46 -0.69
CA GLU A 87 1.57 12.42 -0.65
C GLU A 87 0.93 12.61 0.74
N LEU A 88 1.34 11.82 1.75
CA LEU A 88 0.69 11.75 3.07
C LEU A 88 1.51 12.39 4.20
N PRO A 89 0.95 13.08 5.20
CA PRO A 89 1.76 13.67 6.26
C PRO A 89 2.59 12.63 7.03
N MET A 90 3.76 13.04 7.56
CA MET A 90 4.71 12.13 8.21
C MET A 90 4.12 11.31 9.36
N ARG A 91 3.16 11.89 10.09
CA ARG A 91 2.40 11.20 11.15
C ARG A 91 1.64 9.96 10.68
N ILE A 92 1.35 9.84 9.38
CA ILE A 92 0.73 8.68 8.73
C ILE A 92 1.79 7.80 8.07
N VAL A 93 2.78 8.41 7.42
CA VAL A 93 3.86 7.68 6.73
C VAL A 93 4.63 6.78 7.70
N GLU A 94 5.01 7.28 8.87
CA GLU A 94 5.79 6.51 9.84
C GLU A 94 5.13 5.20 10.26
N PRO A 95 3.87 5.18 10.73
CA PRO A 95 3.21 3.92 11.09
C PRO A 95 2.98 2.99 9.90
N LEU A 96 2.63 3.52 8.71
CA LEU A 96 2.48 2.67 7.51
C LEU A 96 3.80 2.04 7.07
N ALA A 97 4.89 2.82 7.06
CA ALA A 97 6.20 2.30 6.74
C ALA A 97 6.65 1.22 7.74
N ALA A 98 6.33 1.38 9.04
CA ALA A 98 6.61 0.35 10.04
C ALA A 98 5.84 -0.95 9.76
N ILE A 99 4.56 -0.86 9.38
CA ILE A 99 3.75 -2.02 8.95
C ILE A 99 4.38 -2.71 7.74
N ALA A 100 4.74 -1.95 6.70
CA ALA A 100 5.37 -2.51 5.50
C ALA A 100 6.70 -3.20 5.80
N VAL A 101 7.55 -2.56 6.60
CA VAL A 101 8.83 -3.13 7.02
C VAL A 101 8.62 -4.45 7.77
N LYS A 102 7.66 -4.50 8.70
CA LYS A 102 7.34 -5.72 9.44
C LYS A 102 6.85 -6.82 8.49
N ALA A 103 5.84 -6.52 7.68
CA ALA A 103 5.22 -7.47 6.75
C ALA A 103 6.25 -8.10 5.79
N TRP A 104 7.11 -7.28 5.17
CA TRP A 104 8.12 -7.78 4.23
C TRP A 104 9.26 -8.56 4.90
N ASN A 105 9.59 -8.27 6.16
CA ASN A 105 10.54 -9.08 6.92
C ASN A 105 9.93 -10.44 7.33
N ASP A 106 8.66 -10.43 7.76
CA ASP A 106 7.95 -11.64 8.21
C ASP A 106 7.65 -12.62 7.05
N GLU A 107 7.34 -12.10 5.86
CA GLU A 107 7.02 -12.89 4.67
C GLU A 107 8.22 -13.72 4.15
N GLY A 108 9.44 -13.16 4.21
CA GLY A 108 10.69 -13.83 3.82
C GLY A 108 10.76 -14.31 2.35
N GLY A 109 11.88 -14.90 1.96
CA GLY A 109 12.08 -15.46 0.62
C GLY A 109 12.38 -14.43 -0.47
N CYS A 110 12.19 -14.85 -1.73
CA CYS A 110 12.57 -14.07 -2.91
C CYS A 110 11.51 -14.15 -4.02
N PHE A 111 11.59 -13.21 -4.95
CA PHE A 111 10.90 -13.28 -6.23
C PHE A 111 11.93 -13.30 -7.36
N ILE A 112 11.55 -13.95 -8.47
CA ILE A 112 12.34 -13.99 -9.69
C ILE A 112 11.75 -12.94 -10.63
N SER A 113 12.51 -11.92 -10.96
CA SER A 113 12.12 -10.89 -11.93
C SER A 113 12.07 -11.45 -13.36
N SER A 114 11.51 -10.67 -14.28
CA SER A 114 11.36 -11.08 -15.69
C SER A 114 12.68 -11.36 -16.41
N ASP A 115 13.79 -10.77 -15.95
CA ASP A 115 15.16 -10.99 -16.45
C ASP A 115 15.89 -12.15 -15.74
N GLY A 116 15.22 -12.86 -14.83
CA GLY A 116 15.78 -13.98 -14.08
C GLY A 116 16.55 -13.58 -12.82
N SER A 117 16.66 -12.29 -12.49
CA SER A 117 17.30 -11.86 -11.26
C SER A 117 16.49 -12.29 -10.03
N ILE A 118 17.18 -12.63 -8.94
CA ILE A 118 16.55 -13.00 -7.67
C ILE A 118 16.54 -11.77 -6.77
N ILE A 119 15.36 -11.35 -6.36
CA ILE A 119 15.18 -10.22 -5.46
C ILE A 119 14.63 -10.73 -4.14
N GLU A 120 15.41 -10.56 -3.08
CA GLU A 120 14.95 -10.87 -1.73
C GLU A 120 13.81 -9.92 -1.31
N LYS A 121 12.74 -10.45 -0.74
CA LYS A 121 11.66 -9.62 -0.17
C LYS A 121 12.17 -8.72 0.97
N SER A 122 13.24 -9.14 1.65
CA SER A 122 13.96 -8.33 2.65
C SER A 122 14.47 -7.01 2.07
N LEU A 123 14.78 -6.96 0.78
CA LEU A 123 15.22 -5.74 0.09
C LEU A 123 14.09 -4.72 0.04
N ILE A 124 12.84 -5.15 -0.14
CA ILE A 124 11.67 -4.26 -0.12
C ILE A 124 11.52 -3.63 1.28
N ALA A 125 11.72 -4.40 2.35
CA ALA A 125 11.72 -3.83 3.70
C ALA A 125 12.82 -2.75 3.85
N ARG A 126 14.01 -2.98 3.28
CA ARG A 126 15.09 -1.97 3.27
C ARG A 126 14.74 -0.73 2.46
N THR A 127 14.06 -0.87 1.32
CA THR A 127 13.64 0.30 0.53
C THR A 127 12.63 1.17 1.28
N TYR A 128 11.68 0.58 2.03
CA TYR A 128 10.79 1.35 2.91
C TYR A 128 11.56 2.11 4.00
N LYS A 129 12.55 1.50 4.64
CA LYS A 129 13.40 2.18 5.64
C LYS A 129 14.17 3.35 5.04
N HIS A 130 14.84 3.12 3.91
CA HIS A 130 15.61 4.18 3.23
C HIS A 130 14.72 5.32 2.74
N ARG A 131 13.55 4.99 2.17
CA ARG A 131 12.56 5.98 1.75
C ARG A 131 12.06 6.82 2.92
N LEU A 132 11.82 6.19 4.08
CA LEU A 132 11.43 6.92 5.29
C LEU A 132 12.52 7.89 5.78
N GLU A 133 13.80 7.50 5.72
CA GLU A 133 14.92 8.39 6.03
C GLU A 133 14.99 9.59 5.08
N ASN A 134 14.77 9.36 3.78
CA ASN A 134 14.71 10.43 2.77
C ASN A 134 13.53 11.37 3.04
N TYR A 135 12.35 10.84 3.36
CA TYR A 135 11.18 11.64 3.66
C TYR A 135 11.37 12.53 4.89
N ARG A 136 12.03 12.00 5.94
CA ARG A 136 12.42 12.80 7.13
C ARG A 136 13.38 13.95 6.81
N ARG A 137 14.10 13.87 5.69
CA ARG A 137 15.00 14.92 5.17
C ARG A 137 14.33 15.82 4.13
N GLY A 138 13.04 15.62 3.85
CA GLY A 138 12.30 16.36 2.82
C GLY A 138 12.60 15.92 1.39
N ILE A 139 13.16 14.72 1.19
CA ILE A 139 13.55 14.22 -0.14
C ILE A 139 12.51 13.25 -0.67
N GLY A 140 12.04 13.47 -1.91
CA GLY A 140 11.14 12.54 -2.61
C GLY A 140 9.72 12.49 -2.02
N LYS A 141 9.34 13.53 -1.29
CA LYS A 141 8.07 13.65 -0.59
C LYS A 141 7.49 15.05 -0.81
N ARG A 142 6.16 15.16 -0.87
CA ARG A 142 5.45 16.43 -0.87
C ARG A 142 5.67 17.19 0.46
N ASP A 143 5.75 18.52 0.40
CA ASP A 143 5.83 19.35 1.59
C ASP A 143 4.70 19.03 2.59
N GLU A 144 5.02 19.01 3.89
CA GLU A 144 4.10 18.55 4.94
C GLU A 144 2.80 19.37 4.99
N ASN A 145 2.89 20.67 4.64
CA ASN A 145 1.74 21.58 4.59
C ASN A 145 0.89 21.42 3.32
N GLU A 146 1.41 20.71 2.31
CA GLU A 146 0.73 20.45 1.04
C GLU A 146 0.26 18.99 0.90
N CYS A 147 0.64 18.14 1.86
CA CYS A 147 0.18 16.75 1.95
C CYS A 147 -1.34 16.66 1.96
N ARG A 148 -1.83 15.57 1.36
CA ARG A 148 -3.26 15.25 1.29
C ARG A 148 -3.87 15.08 2.67
#